data_AF-A0A1H8VUP2-F1
#
_entry.id   AF-A0A1H8VUP2-F1
#
_cell.length_a   1.000
_cell.length_b   1.000
_cell.length_c   1.000
_cell.angle_alpha   90.00
_cell.angle_beta   90.00
_cell.angle_gamma   90.00
#
_symmetry.space_group_name_H-M   'P 1'
#
loop_
_entity.id
_entity.type
_entity.pdbx_description
1 polymer ?
#
loop_
_entity_poly.entity_id
_entity_poly.type
_entity_poly.pdbx_seq_one_letter_code
_entity_poly.pdbx_strand_id
1 'polypeptide(L)'
;MIDQLAEQPLPADERELEAVIRKKFLELTGETLHKQAPDGDDFVAVPELNEGGMSGGMVSREFWEERAIPELCARFRKLKDKELRSASISGKASALSDGIVDNFVSFFAGEHLEGFSLGLLPESYNWIIPGQKSLIRIFGDSLTEDDYDRLEGHGYDQNVTLKQLLHKKWIESPGARRKMARWIISDWGGIRGNQDKTLLRYVQVAEVNDPRTPIKGVASYSKLLSVAHPAKYAIYDARVAVALNAAQYLMGGERVVFPYLPGRNKKTGDNISNRGFSRQADFSAKELQRQGWTVIAPRHGYQSYLQLLNSVQRSLHKQPPLYELEMTLFSQAEKLASEAMAELERCR
;
A
#
# COMPACT_ATOMS: atom_id res chain seq x y z
N MET A 1 -6.47 12.91 25.04
CA MET A 1 -6.46 11.49 25.45
C MET A 1 -6.19 10.54 24.28
N ILE A 2 -6.88 10.70 23.14
CA ILE A 2 -6.63 9.90 21.93
C ILE A 2 -5.17 10.05 21.45
N ASP A 3 -4.62 11.26 21.48
CA ASP A 3 -3.27 11.54 20.98
C ASP A 3 -2.15 10.92 21.84
N GLN A 4 -2.37 10.71 23.14
CA GLN A 4 -1.39 10.08 24.04
C GLN A 4 -1.37 8.55 23.94
N LEU A 5 -2.47 7.94 23.48
CA LEU A 5 -2.58 6.50 23.29
C LEU A 5 -2.23 6.08 21.85
N ALA A 6 -2.26 7.01 20.90
CA ALA A 6 -1.95 6.75 19.50
C ALA A 6 -0.47 6.41 19.24
N GLU A 7 0.43 6.89 20.10
CA GLU A 7 1.88 6.72 19.93
C GLU A 7 2.46 5.55 20.75
N GLN A 8 1.66 4.88 21.59
CA GLN A 8 2.11 3.74 22.38
C GLN A 8 1.94 2.42 21.61
N PRO A 9 2.87 1.47 21.74
CA PRO A 9 2.69 0.15 21.16
C PRO A 9 1.41 -0.50 21.70
N LEU A 10 0.69 -1.21 20.84
CA LEU A 10 -0.49 -1.96 21.26
C LEU A 10 -0.11 -2.96 22.36
N PRO A 11 -0.96 -3.17 23.38
CA PRO A 11 -0.72 -4.16 24.42
C PRO A 11 -0.42 -5.56 23.85
N ALA A 12 0.40 -6.35 24.55
CA ALA A 12 0.76 -7.70 24.15
C ALA A 12 -0.44 -8.65 24.25
N ASP A 13 -1.26 -8.51 25.29
CA ASP A 13 -2.44 -9.33 25.55
C ASP A 13 -3.61 -8.55 26.18
N GLU A 14 -4.74 -9.24 26.37
CA GLU A 14 -5.94 -8.67 26.97
C GLU A 14 -5.74 -8.22 28.43
N ARG A 15 -4.85 -8.87 29.18
CA ARG A 15 -4.58 -8.51 30.57
C ARG A 15 -3.81 -7.20 30.63
N GLU A 16 -2.85 -7.01 29.74
CA GLU A 16 -2.12 -5.75 29.62
C GLU A 16 -3.03 -4.62 29.13
N LEU A 17 -3.91 -4.88 28.16
CA LEU A 17 -4.91 -3.90 27.73
C LEU A 17 -5.82 -3.47 28.89
N GLU A 18 -6.33 -4.43 29.65
CA GLU A 18 -7.15 -4.15 30.83
C GLU A 18 -6.36 -3.33 31.88
N ALA A 19 -5.10 -3.69 32.13
CA ALA A 19 -4.25 -2.97 33.07
C ALA A 19 -4.00 -1.51 32.63
N VAL A 20 -3.78 -1.27 31.33
CA VAL A 20 -3.64 0.09 30.77
C VAL A 20 -4.92 0.89 30.95
N ILE A 21 -6.09 0.30 30.66
CA ILE A 21 -7.39 0.97 30.83
C ILE A 21 -7.64 1.31 32.30
N ARG A 22 -7.43 0.37 33.21
CA ARG A 22 -7.61 0.59 34.66
C ARG A 22 -6.65 1.64 35.21
N LYS A 23 -5.38 1.61 34.77
CA LYS A 23 -4.39 2.63 35.13
C LYS A 23 -4.83 4.02 34.64
N LYS A 24 -5.29 4.12 33.39
CA LYS A 24 -5.76 5.39 32.82
C LYS A 24 -7.03 5.90 33.50
N PHE A 25 -7.93 5.00 33.87
CA PHE A 25 -9.10 5.36 34.68
C PHE A 25 -8.65 6.00 35.99
N LEU A 26 -7.74 5.36 36.74
CA LEU A 26 -7.19 5.91 37.98
C LEU A 26 -6.50 7.26 37.79
N GLU A 27 -5.70 7.42 36.73
CA GLU A 27 -5.03 8.70 36.43
C GLU A 27 -6.02 9.85 36.17
N LEU A 28 -7.18 9.55 35.58
CA LEU A 28 -8.16 10.55 35.17
C LEU A 28 -9.20 10.85 36.26
N THR A 29 -9.56 9.85 37.04
CA THR A 29 -10.62 9.97 38.06
C THR A 29 -10.07 10.11 39.46
N GLY A 30 -8.77 9.85 39.66
CA GLY A 30 -8.16 9.75 40.99
C GLY A 30 -8.58 8.49 41.77
N GLU A 31 -9.44 7.64 41.19
CA GLU A 31 -10.06 6.52 41.87
C GLU A 31 -9.87 5.19 41.14
N THR A 32 -9.75 4.11 41.91
CA THR A 32 -9.64 2.76 41.37
C THR A 32 -10.98 2.23 40.87
N LEU A 33 -10.95 1.50 39.77
CA LEU A 33 -12.07 0.73 39.27
C LEU A 33 -12.22 -0.55 40.12
N HIS A 34 -13.09 -0.51 41.13
CA HIS A 34 -13.42 -1.65 42.00
C HIS A 34 -14.93 -1.88 42.06
N LYS A 35 -15.33 -3.16 42.16
CA LYS A 35 -16.68 -3.55 42.58
C LYS A 35 -16.90 -3.07 44.01
N GLN A 36 -17.78 -2.09 44.16
CA GLN A 36 -18.23 -1.46 45.41
C GLN A 36 -17.26 -0.39 45.93
N ALA A 37 -17.59 0.86 45.59
CA ALA A 37 -17.07 2.00 46.35
C ALA A 37 -17.44 1.82 47.83
N PRO A 38 -16.60 2.27 48.78
CA PRO A 38 -16.87 2.18 50.21
C PRO A 38 -18.23 2.75 50.62
N ASP A 39 -18.75 3.69 49.83
CA ASP A 39 -19.95 4.48 50.12
C ASP A 39 -21.18 4.07 49.30
N GLY A 40 -21.07 3.02 48.46
CA GLY A 40 -22.18 2.50 47.65
C GLY A 40 -22.60 3.37 46.46
N ASP A 41 -21.88 4.46 46.17
CA ASP A 41 -22.07 5.28 44.98
C ASP A 41 -21.21 4.76 43.83
N ASP A 42 -21.82 4.36 42.72
CA ASP A 42 -21.14 3.78 41.56
C ASP A 42 -20.58 4.82 40.58
N PHE A 43 -20.70 6.10 40.91
CA PHE A 43 -20.20 7.19 40.07
C PHE A 43 -18.97 7.87 40.69
N VAL A 44 -18.05 8.31 39.82
CA VAL A 44 -16.96 9.23 40.15
C VAL A 44 -17.23 10.57 39.48
N ALA A 45 -17.20 11.65 40.26
CA ALA A 45 -17.25 13.00 39.71
C ALA A 45 -15.86 13.36 39.15
N VAL A 46 -15.81 13.72 37.87
CA VAL A 46 -14.60 14.21 37.22
C VAL A 46 -14.91 15.64 36.74
N PRO A 47 -14.67 16.67 37.58
CA PRO A 47 -15.01 18.06 37.28
C PRO A 47 -14.42 18.55 35.95
N GLU A 48 -13.25 18.04 35.58
CA GLU A 48 -12.55 18.35 34.33
C GLU A 48 -13.30 17.87 33.09
N LEU A 49 -14.22 16.91 33.23
CA LEU A 49 -15.08 16.40 32.15
C LEU A 49 -16.49 17.01 32.18
N ASN A 50 -16.76 17.96 33.06
CA ASN A 50 -18.05 18.62 33.16
C ASN A 50 -18.18 19.77 32.13
N GLU A 51 -18.45 19.41 30.88
CA GLU A 51 -18.68 20.38 29.79
C GLU A 51 -20.15 20.81 29.62
N GLY A 52 -20.96 20.73 30.69
CA GLY A 52 -22.38 21.16 30.66
C GLY A 52 -23.36 20.17 30.00
N GLY A 53 -22.98 18.90 29.88
CA GLY A 53 -23.83 17.82 29.35
C GLY A 53 -24.63 17.07 30.42
N MET A 54 -25.51 16.14 29.99
CA MET A 54 -26.41 15.38 30.87
C MET A 54 -25.72 14.52 31.94
N SER A 55 -24.45 14.17 31.76
CA SER A 55 -23.67 13.43 32.76
C SER A 55 -23.01 14.31 33.82
N GLY A 56 -22.92 15.64 33.61
CA GLY A 56 -22.32 16.56 34.59
C GLY A 56 -20.88 16.23 35.01
N GLY A 57 -20.11 15.51 34.18
CA GLY A 57 -18.78 15.00 34.54
C GLY A 57 -18.78 13.71 35.38
N MET A 58 -19.93 13.06 35.57
CA MET A 58 -20.04 11.80 36.30
C MET A 58 -19.67 10.60 35.42
N VAL A 59 -18.79 9.73 35.93
CA VAL A 59 -18.32 8.52 35.27
C VAL A 59 -18.75 7.28 36.06
N SER A 60 -19.50 6.37 35.43
CA SER A 60 -19.97 5.14 36.08
C SER A 60 -18.88 4.07 36.12
N ARG A 61 -18.50 3.61 37.32
CA ARG A 61 -17.57 2.49 37.53
C ARG A 61 -18.15 1.17 37.00
N GLU A 62 -19.42 0.90 37.30
CA GLU A 62 -20.17 -0.28 36.84
C GLU A 62 -20.14 -0.39 35.31
N PHE A 63 -20.43 0.70 34.59
CA PHE A 63 -20.39 0.70 33.12
C PHE A 63 -19.01 0.31 32.59
N TRP A 64 -17.94 0.85 33.19
CA TRP A 64 -16.58 0.55 32.76
C TRP A 64 -16.18 -0.90 33.05
N GLU A 65 -16.53 -1.43 34.22
CA GLU A 65 -16.23 -2.82 34.60
C GLU A 65 -17.04 -3.85 33.82
N GLU A 66 -18.35 -3.65 33.72
CA GLU A 66 -19.26 -4.69 33.23
C GLU A 66 -19.51 -4.61 31.72
N ARG A 67 -19.26 -3.44 31.11
CA ARG A 67 -19.53 -3.22 29.69
C ARG A 67 -18.32 -2.75 28.90
N ALA A 68 -17.69 -1.65 29.28
CA ALA A 68 -16.67 -1.03 28.44
C ALA A 68 -15.41 -1.90 28.31
N ILE A 69 -14.83 -2.35 29.43
CA ILE A 69 -13.62 -3.20 29.41
C ILE A 69 -13.89 -4.53 28.68
N PRO A 70 -14.97 -5.30 28.99
CA PRO A 70 -15.26 -6.53 28.27
C PRO A 70 -15.44 -6.34 26.75
N GLU A 71 -16.13 -5.28 26.33
CA GLU A 71 -16.33 -4.96 24.90
C GLU A 71 -15.02 -4.57 24.21
N LEU A 72 -14.16 -3.78 24.88
CA LEU A 72 -12.86 -3.40 24.36
C LEU A 72 -11.91 -4.60 24.26
N CYS A 73 -11.86 -5.48 25.26
CA CYS A 73 -11.10 -6.73 25.21
C CYS A 73 -11.61 -7.66 24.11
N ALA A 74 -12.92 -7.78 23.92
CA ALA A 74 -13.50 -8.57 22.83
C ALA A 74 -13.14 -8.01 21.43
N ARG A 75 -13.09 -6.69 21.28
CA ARG A 75 -12.62 -6.03 20.04
C ARG A 75 -11.12 -6.25 19.83
N PHE A 76 -10.32 -6.10 20.88
CA PHE A 76 -8.89 -6.35 20.83
C PHE A 76 -8.58 -7.81 20.44
N ARG A 77 -9.29 -8.79 21.00
CA ARG A 77 -9.18 -10.21 20.61
C ARG A 77 -9.46 -10.41 19.13
N LYS A 78 -10.53 -9.80 18.60
CA LYS A 78 -10.86 -9.87 17.17
C LYS A 78 -9.76 -9.25 16.29
N LEU A 79 -9.11 -8.17 16.76
CA LEU A 79 -8.00 -7.54 16.06
C LEU A 79 -6.74 -8.42 16.09
N LYS A 80 -6.36 -8.95 17.25
CA LYS A 80 -5.25 -9.90 17.39
C LYS A 80 -5.48 -11.19 16.60
N ASP A 81 -6.69 -11.74 16.63
CA ASP A 81 -7.07 -12.91 15.80
C ASP A 81 -6.99 -12.59 14.30
N LYS A 82 -7.33 -11.37 13.89
CA LYS A 82 -7.18 -10.94 12.49
C LYS A 82 -5.71 -10.76 12.13
N GLU A 83 -4.88 -10.23 13.03
CA GLU A 83 -3.43 -10.09 12.89
C GLU A 83 -2.76 -11.48 12.79
N LEU A 84 -3.06 -12.39 13.72
CA LEU A 84 -2.64 -13.79 13.72
C LEU A 84 -3.13 -14.54 12.49
N ARG A 85 -4.37 -14.34 12.04
CA ARG A 85 -4.87 -14.92 10.78
C ARG A 85 -4.18 -14.30 9.58
N SER A 86 -3.85 -13.01 9.59
CA SER A 86 -3.09 -12.38 8.50
C SER A 86 -1.65 -12.90 8.43
N ALA A 87 -1.02 -13.16 9.58
CA ALA A 87 0.28 -13.81 9.70
C ALA A 87 0.24 -15.32 9.37
N SER A 88 -0.86 -16.01 9.71
CA SER A 88 -1.05 -17.43 9.38
C SER A 88 -1.44 -17.63 7.90
N ILE A 89 -2.12 -16.64 7.29
CA ILE A 89 -2.34 -16.56 5.83
C ILE A 89 -1.03 -16.20 5.12
N SER A 90 -0.14 -15.38 5.70
CA SER A 90 1.21 -15.18 5.17
C SER A 90 2.10 -16.41 5.28
N GLY A 91 1.80 -17.35 6.19
CA GLY A 91 2.46 -18.65 6.31
C GLY A 91 2.00 -19.72 5.31
N LYS A 92 0.98 -19.45 4.47
CA LYS A 92 0.49 -20.38 3.42
C LYS A 92 0.38 -19.77 2.02
N ALA A 93 0.62 -18.48 1.85
CA ALA A 93 1.19 -17.99 0.59
C ALA A 93 2.62 -18.53 0.55
N SER A 94 3.07 -19.16 -0.54
CA SER A 94 4.50 -19.53 -0.62
C SER A 94 5.30 -18.25 -0.44
N ALA A 95 5.93 -18.08 0.73
CA ALA A 95 6.86 -16.99 0.94
C ALA A 95 7.84 -17.05 -0.24
N LEU A 96 8.07 -15.91 -0.89
CA LEU A 96 9.12 -15.84 -1.90
C LEU A 96 10.40 -16.28 -1.22
N SER A 97 11.17 -17.14 -1.89
CA SER A 97 12.43 -17.59 -1.34
C SER A 97 13.39 -16.42 -1.16
N ASP A 98 14.36 -16.59 -0.25
CA ASP A 98 15.42 -15.60 -0.04
C ASP A 98 16.20 -15.35 -1.34
N GLY A 99 16.41 -16.38 -2.16
CA GLY A 99 17.07 -16.24 -3.46
C GLY A 99 16.35 -15.31 -4.44
N ILE A 100 15.02 -15.29 -4.45
CA ILE A 100 14.25 -14.33 -5.27
C ILE A 100 14.42 -12.91 -4.72
N VAL A 101 14.39 -12.75 -3.39
CA VAL A 101 14.58 -11.45 -2.75
C VAL A 101 15.98 -10.91 -3.04
N ASP A 102 17.02 -11.72 -2.85
CA ASP A 102 18.42 -11.35 -3.07
C ASP A 102 18.66 -10.91 -4.52
N ASN A 103 18.12 -11.63 -5.50
CA ASN A 103 18.19 -11.22 -6.90
C ASN A 103 17.61 -9.81 -7.12
N PHE A 104 16.46 -9.52 -6.52
CA PHE A 104 15.88 -8.18 -6.63
C PHE A 104 16.67 -7.13 -5.85
N VAL A 105 17.25 -7.46 -4.70
CA VAL A 105 18.17 -6.54 -3.98
C VAL A 105 19.33 -6.15 -4.89
N SER A 106 19.99 -7.12 -5.51
CA SER A 106 21.10 -6.89 -6.46
C SER A 106 20.64 -6.10 -7.70
N PHE A 107 19.44 -6.37 -8.21
CA PHE A 107 18.83 -5.58 -9.29
C PHE A 107 18.66 -4.10 -8.91
N PHE A 108 18.06 -3.81 -7.75
CA PHE A 108 17.86 -2.42 -7.32
C PHE A 108 19.18 -1.73 -6.94
N ALA A 109 20.16 -2.48 -6.44
CA ALA A 109 21.51 -1.98 -6.16
C ALA A 109 22.32 -1.70 -7.44
N GLY A 110 21.95 -2.29 -8.58
CA GLY A 110 22.67 -2.16 -9.84
C GLY A 110 23.85 -3.12 -9.99
N GLU A 111 23.82 -4.23 -9.26
CA GLU A 111 24.92 -5.21 -9.22
C GLU A 111 24.72 -6.37 -10.20
N HIS A 112 23.47 -6.66 -10.58
CA HIS A 112 23.14 -7.85 -11.38
C HIS A 112 22.96 -7.58 -12.87
N LEU A 113 22.34 -6.46 -13.23
CA LEU A 113 22.00 -6.12 -14.61
C LEU A 113 22.51 -4.71 -14.95
N GLU A 114 23.46 -4.61 -15.88
CA GLU A 114 24.04 -3.34 -16.29
C GLU A 114 22.96 -2.40 -16.87
N GLY A 115 22.96 -1.15 -16.42
CA GLY A 115 22.00 -0.15 -16.87
C GLY A 115 20.58 -0.34 -16.34
N PHE A 116 20.43 -1.06 -15.22
CA PHE A 116 19.24 -1.11 -14.39
C PHE A 116 19.62 -0.93 -12.93
N SER A 117 18.96 -0.01 -12.23
CA SER A 117 19.11 0.17 -10.79
C SER A 117 18.13 1.23 -10.28
N LEU A 118 18.03 1.34 -8.96
CA LEU A 118 17.40 2.48 -8.30
C LEU A 118 18.14 3.80 -8.58
N GLY A 119 19.46 3.74 -8.76
CA GLY A 119 20.31 4.91 -8.98
C GLY A 119 20.06 5.64 -10.29
N LEU A 120 19.44 4.97 -11.27
CA LEU A 120 19.08 5.54 -12.57
C LEU A 120 17.70 6.19 -12.59
N LEU A 121 17.00 6.18 -11.46
CA LEU A 121 15.61 6.63 -11.39
C LEU A 121 15.42 8.11 -11.76
N PRO A 122 16.29 9.06 -11.34
CA PRO A 122 16.18 10.46 -11.73
C PRO A 122 16.20 10.67 -13.25
N GLU A 123 17.00 9.89 -13.98
CA GLU A 123 17.12 9.98 -15.44
C GLU A 123 16.09 9.12 -16.18
N SER A 124 15.69 7.97 -15.63
CA SER A 124 14.83 7.00 -16.32
C SER A 124 13.33 7.28 -16.15
N TYR A 125 12.92 7.95 -15.08
CA TYR A 125 11.50 8.19 -14.80
C TYR A 125 11.00 9.49 -15.43
N ASN A 126 10.29 9.37 -16.55
CA ASN A 126 9.79 10.52 -17.35
C ASN A 126 8.26 10.58 -17.47
N TRP A 127 7.52 10.03 -16.50
CA TRP A 127 6.06 10.02 -16.56
C TRP A 127 5.48 11.44 -16.51
N ILE A 128 4.70 11.81 -17.51
CA ILE A 128 4.16 13.15 -17.65
C ILE A 128 2.96 13.32 -16.72
N ILE A 129 3.01 14.33 -15.85
CA ILE A 129 1.88 14.72 -15.02
C ILE A 129 0.86 15.46 -15.90
N PRO A 130 -0.44 15.09 -15.88
CA PRO A 130 -1.47 15.85 -16.56
C PRO A 130 -1.46 17.31 -16.08
N GLY A 131 -1.45 18.27 -17.00
CA GLY A 131 -1.15 19.68 -16.70
C GLY A 131 -2.01 20.30 -15.58
N GLN A 132 -1.50 21.41 -15.01
CA GLN A 132 -2.02 22.10 -13.82
C GLN A 132 -3.54 22.34 -13.82
N LYS A 133 -4.14 22.65 -14.97
CA LYS A 133 -5.60 22.81 -15.12
C LYS A 133 -6.41 21.59 -14.65
N SER A 134 -5.84 20.39 -14.74
CA SER A 134 -6.49 19.17 -14.28
C SER A 134 -6.44 19.02 -12.75
N LEU A 135 -5.37 19.47 -12.11
CA LEU A 135 -5.21 19.49 -10.65
C LEU A 135 -6.13 20.54 -10.00
N ILE A 136 -6.23 21.74 -10.60
CA ILE A 136 -7.18 22.80 -10.20
C ILE A 136 -8.61 22.25 -10.16
N ARG A 137 -9.01 21.37 -11.09
CA ARG A 137 -10.37 20.81 -11.10
C ARG A 137 -10.69 19.91 -9.90
N ILE A 138 -9.67 19.36 -9.25
CA ILE A 138 -9.82 18.44 -8.12
C ILE A 138 -9.71 19.20 -6.80
N PHE A 139 -8.68 20.03 -6.72
CA PHE A 139 -8.28 20.71 -5.49
C PHE A 139 -8.80 22.15 -5.42
N GLY A 140 -9.28 22.73 -6.51
CA GLY A 140 -9.74 24.13 -6.56
C GLY A 140 -8.65 25.08 -6.05
N ASP A 141 -9.06 26.00 -5.19
CA ASP A 141 -8.18 26.98 -4.54
C ASP A 141 -7.42 26.40 -3.33
N SER A 142 -7.52 25.09 -3.07
CA SER A 142 -6.82 24.45 -1.94
C SER A 142 -5.35 24.14 -2.23
N LEU A 143 -4.87 24.35 -3.45
CA LEU A 143 -3.44 24.32 -3.79
C LEU A 143 -2.85 25.71 -3.60
N THR A 144 -1.74 25.80 -2.87
CA THR A 144 -1.00 27.06 -2.71
C THR A 144 -0.13 27.34 -3.93
N GLU A 145 0.36 28.58 -4.09
CA GLU A 145 1.37 28.90 -5.11
C GLU A 145 2.60 27.98 -4.96
N ASP A 146 3.08 27.78 -3.71
CA ASP A 146 4.13 26.81 -3.40
C ASP A 146 3.83 25.38 -3.90
N ASP A 147 2.57 24.92 -3.86
CA ASP A 147 2.21 23.59 -4.35
C ASP A 147 2.37 23.51 -5.88
N TYR A 148 2.08 24.60 -6.60
CA TYR A 148 2.26 24.67 -8.06
C TYR A 148 3.73 24.77 -8.45
N ASP A 149 4.50 25.58 -7.74
CA ASP A 149 5.94 25.75 -7.99
C ASP A 149 6.69 24.43 -7.79
N ARG A 150 6.34 23.67 -6.75
CA ARG A 150 6.92 22.33 -6.51
C ARG A 150 6.55 21.30 -7.59
N LEU A 151 5.47 21.53 -8.33
CA LEU A 151 5.04 20.69 -9.45
C LEU A 151 5.58 21.17 -10.80
N GLU A 152 6.40 22.23 -10.82
CA GLU A 152 7.06 22.69 -12.04
C GLU A 152 8.16 21.71 -12.49
N GLY A 153 8.24 21.48 -13.80
CA GLY A 153 9.19 20.57 -14.44
C GLY A 153 8.58 19.23 -14.86
N HIS A 154 9.41 18.19 -14.98
CA HIS A 154 9.01 16.88 -15.47
C HIS A 154 9.96 15.78 -14.98
N GLY A 155 9.39 14.58 -14.78
CA GLY A 155 10.17 13.38 -14.47
C GLY A 155 10.04 12.93 -13.03
N TYR A 156 11.14 12.42 -12.47
CA TYR A 156 11.17 11.75 -11.17
C TYR A 156 10.71 12.65 -10.02
N ASP A 157 11.44 13.74 -9.78
CA ASP A 157 11.22 14.63 -8.63
C ASP A 157 9.79 15.17 -8.58
N GLN A 158 9.23 15.55 -9.74
CA GLN A 158 7.87 16.06 -9.83
C GLN A 158 6.84 14.99 -9.51
N ASN A 159 7.06 13.74 -9.92
CA ASN A 159 6.13 12.66 -9.58
C ASN A 159 6.24 12.26 -8.09
N VAL A 160 7.42 12.38 -7.48
CA VAL A 160 7.59 12.21 -6.03
C VAL A 160 6.82 13.31 -5.29
N THR A 161 7.02 14.58 -5.65
CA THR A 161 6.27 15.72 -5.11
C THR A 161 4.76 15.51 -5.28
N LEU A 162 4.31 15.12 -6.47
CA LEU A 162 2.90 14.87 -6.72
C LEU A 162 2.36 13.77 -5.81
N LYS A 163 3.05 12.65 -5.64
CA LYS A 163 2.60 11.57 -4.75
C LYS A 163 2.46 12.06 -3.30
N GLN A 164 3.44 12.84 -2.81
CA GLN A 164 3.40 13.41 -1.47
C GLN A 164 2.22 14.39 -1.29
N LEU A 165 2.03 15.27 -2.27
CA LEU A 165 0.90 16.22 -2.29
C LEU A 165 -0.45 15.49 -2.32
N LEU A 166 -0.59 14.48 -3.18
CA LEU A 166 -1.81 13.67 -3.29
C LEU A 166 -2.10 12.95 -1.97
N HIS A 167 -1.09 12.41 -1.29
CA HIS A 167 -1.25 11.77 0.01
C HIS A 167 -1.72 12.77 1.07
N LYS A 168 -1.05 13.93 1.16
CA LYS A 168 -1.44 15.03 2.06
C LYS A 168 -2.90 15.43 1.84
N LYS A 169 -3.29 15.72 0.60
CA LYS A 169 -4.65 16.11 0.26
C LYS A 169 -5.67 14.99 0.48
N TRP A 170 -5.27 13.72 0.36
CA TRP A 170 -6.14 12.57 0.64
C TRP A 170 -6.57 12.53 2.12
N ILE A 171 -5.66 12.91 3.01
CA ILE A 171 -5.91 13.02 4.45
C ILE A 171 -6.75 14.26 4.75
N GLU A 172 -6.33 15.42 4.25
CA GLU A 172 -6.95 16.72 4.56
C GLU A 172 -8.36 16.89 3.96
N SER A 173 -8.64 16.25 2.81
CA SER A 173 -9.88 16.50 2.04
C SER A 173 -10.72 15.24 1.80
N PRO A 174 -11.36 14.62 2.82
CA PRO A 174 -12.21 13.45 2.62
C PRO A 174 -13.32 13.65 1.57
N GLY A 175 -13.92 14.84 1.50
CA GLY A 175 -14.94 15.18 0.51
C GLY A 175 -14.44 15.21 -0.94
N ALA A 176 -13.13 15.37 -1.16
CA ALA A 176 -12.52 15.41 -2.49
C ALA A 176 -12.07 14.02 -2.99
N ARG A 177 -12.04 12.98 -2.13
CA ARG A 177 -11.49 11.66 -2.44
C ARG A 177 -12.05 11.01 -3.69
N ARG A 178 -13.35 11.18 -3.97
CA ARG A 178 -13.96 10.65 -5.22
C ARG A 178 -13.39 11.32 -6.46
N LYS A 179 -13.23 12.65 -6.44
CA LYS A 179 -12.64 13.42 -7.55
C LYS A 179 -11.17 13.06 -7.72
N MET A 180 -10.43 12.94 -6.61
CA MET A 180 -9.04 12.49 -6.60
C MET A 180 -8.89 11.09 -7.19
N ALA A 181 -9.71 10.13 -6.74
CA ALA A 181 -9.67 8.76 -7.25
C ALA A 181 -9.92 8.69 -8.77
N ARG A 182 -10.89 9.48 -9.27
CA ARG A 182 -11.14 9.58 -10.71
C ARG A 182 -9.90 10.07 -11.45
N TRP A 183 -9.29 11.14 -10.97
CA TRP A 183 -8.12 11.75 -11.62
C TRP A 183 -6.88 10.84 -11.55
N ILE A 184 -6.56 10.31 -10.37
CA ILE A 184 -5.43 9.38 -10.14
C ILE A 184 -5.53 8.19 -11.09
N ILE A 185 -6.72 7.60 -11.24
CA ILE A 185 -6.91 6.39 -12.04
C ILE A 185 -7.01 6.70 -13.53
N SER A 186 -7.75 7.75 -13.90
CA SER A 186 -8.11 8.03 -15.30
C SER A 186 -7.14 8.99 -15.99
N ASP A 187 -6.86 10.11 -15.35
CA ASP A 187 -6.11 11.22 -15.95
C ASP A 187 -4.61 10.97 -15.79
N TRP A 188 -4.14 10.75 -14.55
CA TRP A 188 -2.73 10.44 -14.27
C TRP A 188 -2.38 8.99 -14.62
N GLY A 189 -3.25 8.04 -14.27
CA GLY A 189 -3.02 6.61 -14.51
C GLY A 189 -3.43 6.09 -15.89
N GLY A 190 -4.12 6.89 -16.71
CA GLY A 190 -4.53 6.53 -18.06
C GLY A 190 -5.67 5.49 -18.19
N ILE A 191 -6.33 5.09 -17.10
CA ILE A 191 -7.37 4.05 -17.08
C ILE A 191 -8.77 4.67 -17.10
N ARG A 192 -9.26 5.00 -18.30
CA ARG A 192 -10.54 5.72 -18.51
C ARG A 192 -11.80 4.84 -18.52
N GLY A 193 -11.67 3.51 -18.38
CA GLY A 193 -12.79 2.57 -18.52
C GLY A 193 -13.62 2.33 -17.26
N ASN A 194 -13.25 2.92 -16.12
CA ASN A 194 -13.92 2.66 -14.84
C ASN A 194 -15.22 3.47 -14.71
N GLN A 195 -16.31 2.79 -14.35
CA GLN A 195 -17.58 3.44 -14.02
C GLN A 195 -17.51 4.11 -12.64
N ASP A 196 -18.37 5.11 -12.42
CA ASP A 196 -18.45 5.84 -11.14
C ASP A 196 -18.66 4.93 -9.93
N LYS A 197 -19.51 3.90 -10.05
CA LYS A 197 -19.72 2.90 -8.99
C LYS A 197 -18.44 2.14 -8.63
N THR A 198 -17.58 1.89 -9.62
CA THR A 198 -16.31 1.20 -9.45
C THR A 198 -15.29 2.10 -8.74
N LEU A 199 -15.24 3.38 -9.11
CA LEU A 199 -14.40 4.38 -8.44
C LEU A 199 -14.79 4.56 -6.97
N LEU A 200 -16.09 4.64 -6.68
CA LEU A 200 -16.61 4.69 -5.30
C LEU A 200 -16.17 3.48 -4.47
N ARG A 201 -16.29 2.28 -5.04
CA ARG A 201 -15.79 1.06 -4.39
C ARG A 201 -14.29 1.13 -4.10
N TYR A 202 -13.48 1.69 -5.00
CA TYR A 202 -12.05 1.84 -4.76
C TYR A 202 -11.74 2.84 -3.66
N VAL A 203 -12.49 3.95 -3.57
CA VAL A 203 -12.37 4.89 -2.44
C VAL A 203 -12.67 4.19 -1.11
N GLN A 204 -13.79 3.46 -1.04
CA GLN A 204 -14.15 2.70 0.17
C GLN A 204 -13.08 1.68 0.57
N VAL A 205 -12.48 1.01 -0.42
CA VAL A 205 -11.36 0.07 -0.18
C VAL A 205 -10.14 0.81 0.37
N ALA A 206 -9.82 2.01 -0.12
CA ALA A 206 -8.68 2.80 0.33
C ALA A 206 -8.87 3.43 1.72
N GLU A 207 -10.11 3.50 2.21
CA GLU A 207 -10.43 3.97 3.57
C GLU A 207 -10.31 2.87 4.62
N VAL A 208 -10.22 1.60 4.21
CA VAL A 208 -9.99 0.47 5.12
C VAL A 208 -8.49 0.30 5.36
N ASN A 209 -8.08 0.11 6.62
CA ASN A 209 -6.66 -0.05 7.00
C ASN A 209 -5.95 -1.22 6.30
N ASP A 210 -6.65 -2.37 6.16
CA ASP A 210 -6.15 -3.58 5.51
C ASP A 210 -7.24 -4.16 4.58
N PRO A 211 -7.41 -3.58 3.39
CA PRO A 211 -8.42 -4.02 2.46
C PRO A 211 -8.07 -5.38 1.85
N ARG A 212 -9.09 -6.07 1.34
CA ARG A 212 -8.87 -7.20 0.43
C ARG A 212 -8.28 -6.69 -0.88
N THR A 213 -7.26 -7.38 -1.39
CA THR A 213 -6.53 -6.97 -2.60
C THR A 213 -6.58 -8.04 -3.71
N PRO A 214 -7.75 -8.27 -4.33
CA PRO A 214 -7.88 -9.24 -5.42
C PRO A 214 -7.22 -8.73 -6.70
N ILE A 215 -6.63 -9.60 -7.52
CA ILE A 215 -5.97 -9.17 -8.77
C ILE A 215 -6.89 -8.38 -9.72
N LYS A 216 -8.20 -8.64 -9.69
CA LYS A 216 -9.19 -7.98 -10.55
C LYS A 216 -9.26 -6.48 -10.21
N GLY A 217 -8.82 -5.65 -11.15
CA GLY A 217 -8.82 -4.18 -11.00
C GLY A 217 -7.62 -3.62 -10.23
N VAL A 218 -6.61 -4.45 -9.94
CA VAL A 218 -5.41 -4.03 -9.19
C VAL A 218 -4.69 -2.84 -9.81
N ALA A 219 -4.60 -2.76 -11.14
CA ALA A 219 -3.97 -1.63 -11.83
C ALA A 219 -4.63 -0.27 -11.51
N SER A 220 -5.89 -0.27 -11.08
CA SER A 220 -6.63 0.93 -10.67
C SER A 220 -6.58 1.14 -9.16
N TYR A 221 -7.00 0.15 -8.36
CA TYR A 221 -7.09 0.38 -6.91
C TYR A 221 -5.72 0.47 -6.24
N SER A 222 -4.67 -0.20 -6.76
CA SER A 222 -3.31 -0.08 -6.19
C SER A 222 -2.74 1.32 -6.34
N LYS A 223 -3.11 2.06 -7.40
CA LYS A 223 -2.78 3.49 -7.55
C LYS A 223 -3.36 4.31 -6.41
N LEU A 224 -4.63 4.07 -6.11
CA LEU A 224 -5.31 4.77 -5.02
C LEU A 224 -4.74 4.37 -3.65
N LEU A 225 -4.49 3.08 -3.42
CA LEU A 225 -3.86 2.61 -2.18
C LEU A 225 -2.47 3.18 -1.99
N SER A 226 -1.66 3.29 -3.05
CA SER A 226 -0.32 3.89 -2.97
C SER A 226 -0.33 5.39 -2.63
N VAL A 227 -1.45 6.08 -2.87
CA VAL A 227 -1.65 7.47 -2.45
C VAL A 227 -2.23 7.54 -1.04
N ALA A 228 -3.21 6.69 -0.71
CA ALA A 228 -3.84 6.70 0.60
C ALA A 228 -2.89 6.23 1.71
N HIS A 229 -2.04 5.25 1.40
CA HIS A 229 -1.18 4.53 2.34
C HIS A 229 0.19 4.20 1.69
N PRO A 230 1.01 5.22 1.36
CA PRO A 230 2.24 5.07 0.56
C PRO A 230 3.30 4.18 1.22
N ALA A 231 3.30 4.07 2.55
CA ALA A 231 4.22 3.20 3.29
C ALA A 231 3.84 1.71 3.20
N LYS A 232 2.61 1.37 2.79
CA LYS A 232 2.09 -0.01 2.77
C LYS A 232 1.88 -0.57 1.38
N TYR A 233 1.55 0.30 0.41
CA TYR A 233 1.13 -0.13 -0.91
C TYR A 233 1.91 0.55 -2.02
N ALA A 234 2.24 -0.26 -3.02
CA ALA A 234 2.82 0.17 -4.28
C ALA A 234 1.86 -0.10 -5.45
N ILE A 235 2.05 0.61 -6.55
CA ILE A 235 1.27 0.43 -7.77
C ILE A 235 1.66 -0.89 -8.43
N TYR A 236 0.66 -1.73 -8.73
CA TYR A 236 0.87 -2.95 -9.51
C TYR A 236 0.05 -2.88 -10.79
N ASP A 237 0.72 -2.49 -11.88
CA ASP A 237 0.14 -2.42 -13.22
C ASP A 237 0.86 -3.33 -14.22
N ALA A 238 0.45 -3.25 -15.49
CA ALA A 238 0.99 -4.13 -16.53
C ALA A 238 2.49 -3.95 -16.77
N ARG A 239 3.05 -2.75 -16.62
CA ARG A 239 4.50 -2.54 -16.79
C ARG A 239 5.27 -3.14 -15.63
N VAL A 240 4.78 -2.93 -14.39
CA VAL A 240 5.39 -3.50 -13.18
C VAL A 240 5.40 -5.04 -13.27
N ALA A 241 4.28 -5.66 -13.63
CA ALA A 241 4.21 -7.11 -13.80
C ALA A 241 5.18 -7.64 -14.87
N VAL A 242 5.34 -6.92 -15.99
CA VAL A 242 6.30 -7.28 -17.04
C VAL A 242 7.74 -7.10 -16.56
N ALA A 243 8.07 -6.00 -15.88
CA ALA A 243 9.40 -5.75 -15.35
C ALA A 243 9.85 -6.86 -14.40
N LEU A 244 8.97 -7.30 -13.49
CA LEU A 244 9.27 -8.39 -12.56
C LEU A 244 9.61 -9.70 -13.28
N ASN A 245 8.84 -10.06 -14.31
CA ASN A 245 9.07 -11.30 -15.05
C ASN A 245 10.30 -11.20 -15.99
N ALA A 246 10.49 -10.06 -16.65
CA ALA A 246 11.63 -9.83 -17.54
C ALA A 246 12.96 -9.75 -16.78
N ALA A 247 12.99 -9.06 -15.63
CA ALA A 247 14.18 -8.99 -14.79
C ALA A 247 14.62 -10.38 -14.31
N GLN A 248 13.70 -11.19 -13.77
CA GLN A 248 14.00 -12.57 -13.36
C GLN A 248 14.48 -13.44 -14.52
N TYR A 249 13.98 -13.20 -15.74
CA TYR A 249 14.43 -13.94 -16.92
C TYR A 249 15.91 -13.66 -17.20
N LEU A 250 16.31 -12.39 -17.18
CA LEU A 250 17.67 -11.92 -17.40
C LEU A 250 18.63 -12.30 -16.26
N MET A 251 18.17 -12.21 -15.00
CA MET A 251 19.02 -12.46 -13.84
C MET A 251 19.35 -13.95 -13.64
N GLY A 252 18.48 -14.85 -14.08
CA GLY A 252 18.67 -16.28 -13.86
C GLY A 252 18.17 -16.76 -12.50
N GLY A 253 18.69 -17.89 -12.02
CA GLY A 253 18.42 -18.41 -10.67
C GLY A 253 16.99 -18.94 -10.46
N GLU A 254 16.53 -18.85 -9.22
CA GLU A 254 15.16 -19.19 -8.80
C GLU A 254 14.17 -18.10 -9.24
N ARG A 255 13.02 -18.51 -9.79
CA ARG A 255 12.12 -17.60 -10.48
C ARG A 255 10.65 -17.92 -10.25
N VAL A 256 9.87 -16.86 -10.17
CA VAL A 256 8.41 -16.91 -10.08
C VAL A 256 7.75 -16.10 -11.18
N VAL A 257 6.60 -16.57 -11.65
CA VAL A 257 5.78 -15.84 -12.61
C VAL A 257 4.79 -14.96 -11.85
N PHE A 258 5.01 -13.66 -11.89
CA PHE A 258 4.04 -12.67 -11.45
C PHE A 258 2.88 -12.57 -12.47
N PRO A 259 1.61 -12.50 -12.03
CA PRO A 259 0.48 -12.45 -12.93
C PRO A 259 0.51 -11.20 -13.82
N TYR A 260 0.54 -11.41 -15.15
CA TYR A 260 0.40 -10.32 -16.11
C TYR A 260 -0.96 -9.64 -16.00
N LEU A 261 -0.96 -8.34 -16.26
CA LEU A 261 -2.17 -7.53 -16.34
C LEU A 261 -2.39 -7.04 -17.78
N PRO A 262 -3.64 -6.73 -18.16
CA PRO A 262 -3.92 -6.10 -19.44
C PRO A 262 -3.15 -4.77 -19.60
N GLY A 263 -2.33 -4.66 -20.65
CA GLY A 263 -1.54 -3.49 -21.01
C GLY A 263 -1.89 -2.91 -22.39
N ARG A 264 -1.32 -1.75 -22.72
CA ARG A 264 -1.46 -1.09 -24.03
C ARG A 264 -0.11 -0.70 -24.64
N ASN A 265 0.98 -1.13 -24.03
CA ASN A 265 2.33 -0.73 -24.43
C ASN A 265 2.88 -1.75 -25.43
N LYS A 266 3.35 -1.29 -26.59
CA LYS A 266 3.76 -2.18 -27.68
C LYS A 266 5.01 -3.02 -27.38
N LYS A 267 5.84 -2.61 -26.43
CA LYS A 267 7.06 -3.35 -26.01
C LYS A 267 6.76 -4.29 -24.86
N THR A 268 6.11 -3.82 -23.79
CA THR A 268 5.85 -4.67 -22.61
C THR A 268 4.67 -5.60 -22.82
N GLY A 269 3.64 -5.18 -23.57
CA GLY A 269 2.44 -5.96 -23.83
C GLY A 269 1.23 -5.08 -24.16
N ASP A 270 0.71 -5.23 -25.38
CA ASP A 270 -0.53 -4.61 -25.84
C ASP A 270 -1.55 -5.69 -26.19
N ASN A 271 -2.67 -5.70 -25.48
CA ASN A 271 -3.72 -6.71 -25.67
C ASN A 271 -4.63 -6.38 -26.87
N ILE A 272 -4.51 -5.19 -27.46
CA ILE A 272 -5.24 -4.83 -28.69
C ILE A 272 -4.48 -5.34 -29.90
N SER A 273 -3.21 -4.93 -30.06
CA SER A 273 -2.39 -5.38 -31.19
C SER A 273 -1.78 -6.77 -31.01
N ASN A 274 -1.90 -7.35 -29.81
CA ASN A 274 -1.31 -8.64 -29.43
C ASN A 274 0.22 -8.68 -29.64
N ARG A 275 0.92 -7.60 -29.27
CA ARG A 275 2.38 -7.45 -29.40
C ARG A 275 3.06 -7.17 -28.06
N GLY A 276 4.37 -7.41 -27.99
CA GLY A 276 5.22 -7.15 -26.84
C GLY A 276 5.48 -8.39 -25.98
N PHE A 277 6.35 -8.23 -24.99
CA PHE A 277 6.87 -9.30 -24.13
C PHE A 277 5.78 -10.20 -23.56
N SER A 278 4.76 -9.63 -22.90
CA SER A 278 3.69 -10.42 -22.28
C SER A 278 2.75 -11.14 -23.27
N ARG A 279 2.95 -10.96 -24.57
CA ARG A 279 2.14 -11.54 -25.65
C ARG A 279 2.89 -12.60 -26.45
N GLN A 280 4.21 -12.73 -26.27
CA GLN A 280 4.99 -13.82 -26.86
C GLN A 280 4.71 -15.13 -26.13
N ALA A 281 4.62 -16.23 -26.88
CA ALA A 281 4.30 -17.54 -26.33
C ALA A 281 5.37 -18.02 -25.33
N ASP A 282 6.64 -17.73 -25.62
CA ASP A 282 7.80 -18.09 -24.80
C ASP A 282 7.78 -17.49 -23.39
N PHE A 283 7.14 -16.32 -23.24
CA PHE A 283 6.99 -15.63 -21.96
C PHE A 283 5.61 -15.83 -21.32
N SER A 284 4.79 -16.74 -21.87
CA SER A 284 3.51 -17.10 -21.27
C SER A 284 3.73 -17.84 -19.95
N ALA A 285 2.83 -17.67 -18.97
CA ALA A 285 2.96 -18.34 -17.67
C ALA A 285 3.05 -19.87 -17.80
N LYS A 286 2.35 -20.45 -18.78
CA LYS A 286 2.41 -21.89 -19.09
C LYS A 286 3.79 -22.31 -19.58
N GLU A 287 4.39 -21.52 -20.47
CA GLU A 287 5.70 -21.85 -21.03
C GLU A 287 6.83 -21.62 -20.01
N LEU A 288 6.79 -20.51 -19.27
CA LEU A 288 7.72 -20.27 -18.16
C LEU A 288 7.63 -21.38 -17.10
N GLN A 289 6.42 -21.88 -16.81
CA GLN A 289 6.26 -23.04 -15.91
C GLN A 289 6.93 -24.30 -16.46
N ARG A 290 6.85 -24.55 -17.77
CA ARG A 290 7.56 -25.68 -18.42
C ARG A 290 9.08 -25.51 -18.33
N GLN A 291 9.57 -24.29 -18.31
CA GLN A 291 10.97 -23.94 -18.09
C GLN A 291 11.38 -23.97 -16.59
N GLY A 292 10.51 -24.46 -15.70
CA GLY A 292 10.82 -24.65 -14.28
C GLY A 292 10.48 -23.47 -13.37
N TRP A 293 9.79 -22.44 -13.87
CA TRP A 293 9.35 -21.32 -13.03
C TRP A 293 8.16 -21.69 -12.16
N THR A 294 8.11 -21.14 -10.95
CA THR A 294 6.95 -21.29 -10.07
C THR A 294 5.88 -20.24 -10.40
N VAL A 295 4.66 -20.66 -10.73
CA VAL A 295 3.58 -19.71 -11.09
C VAL A 295 2.84 -19.23 -9.85
N ILE A 296 2.85 -17.92 -9.59
CA ILE A 296 2.06 -17.34 -8.51
C ILE A 296 0.58 -17.34 -8.92
N ALA A 297 -0.27 -17.95 -8.09
CA ALA A 297 -1.71 -17.94 -8.34
C ALA A 297 -2.23 -16.49 -8.33
N PRO A 298 -3.12 -16.09 -9.27
CA PRO A 298 -3.54 -14.70 -9.41
C PRO A 298 -4.07 -14.06 -8.12
N ARG A 299 -4.79 -14.82 -7.28
CA ARG A 299 -5.30 -14.34 -5.98
C ARG A 299 -4.22 -13.90 -4.99
N HIS A 300 -2.98 -14.37 -5.16
CA HIS A 300 -1.83 -14.02 -4.32
C HIS A 300 -0.89 -13.00 -5.00
N GLY A 301 -1.04 -12.74 -6.31
CA GLY A 301 -0.09 -11.94 -7.09
C GLY A 301 0.27 -10.59 -6.49
N TYR A 302 -0.72 -9.79 -6.10
CA TYR A 302 -0.44 -8.47 -5.51
C TYR A 302 0.18 -8.57 -4.11
N GLN A 303 -0.23 -9.54 -3.31
CA GLN A 303 0.35 -9.74 -1.98
C GLN A 303 1.81 -10.20 -2.07
N SER A 304 2.12 -11.15 -2.97
CA SER A 304 3.49 -11.58 -3.23
C SER A 304 4.36 -10.42 -3.75
N TYR A 305 3.80 -9.55 -4.58
CA TYR A 305 4.50 -8.35 -5.04
C TYR A 305 4.82 -7.38 -3.88
N LEU A 306 3.86 -7.09 -3.00
CA LEU A 306 4.12 -6.24 -1.84
C LEU A 306 5.12 -6.88 -0.88
N GLN A 307 5.04 -8.20 -0.66
CA GLN A 307 6.01 -8.95 0.15
C GLN A 307 7.41 -8.81 -0.42
N LEU A 308 7.58 -8.99 -1.75
CA LEU A 308 8.87 -8.78 -2.41
C LEU A 308 9.42 -7.38 -2.14
N LEU A 309 8.63 -6.33 -2.40
CA LEU A 309 9.11 -4.95 -2.24
C LEU A 309 9.46 -4.62 -0.80
N ASN A 310 8.68 -5.10 0.17
CA ASN A 310 8.98 -4.88 1.59
C ASN A 310 10.27 -5.61 2.01
N SER A 311 10.48 -6.84 1.54
CA SER A 311 11.71 -7.58 1.83
C SER A 311 12.93 -6.88 1.22
N VAL A 312 12.84 -6.51 -0.06
CA VAL A 312 13.89 -5.75 -0.76
C VAL A 312 14.18 -4.42 -0.06
N GLN A 313 13.15 -3.64 0.28
CA GLN A 313 13.30 -2.36 0.97
C GLN A 313 14.12 -2.52 2.25
N ARG A 314 13.82 -3.54 3.07
CA ARG A 314 14.52 -3.79 4.33
C ARG A 314 15.96 -4.23 4.15
N SER A 315 16.27 -4.92 3.06
CA SER A 315 17.62 -5.39 2.74
C SER A 315 18.51 -4.31 2.11
N LEU A 316 17.94 -3.29 1.48
CA LEU A 316 18.70 -2.17 0.91
C LEU A 316 19.17 -1.20 1.99
N HIS A 317 20.44 -0.80 1.95
CA HIS A 317 21.05 0.11 2.93
C HIS A 317 20.28 1.42 3.15
N LYS A 318 19.75 2.02 2.09
CA LYS A 318 19.01 3.30 2.15
C LYS A 318 17.53 3.14 2.51
N GLN A 319 17.01 1.91 2.54
CA GLN A 319 15.60 1.59 2.74
C GLN A 319 14.65 2.53 1.98
N PRO A 320 14.79 2.63 0.63
CA PRO A 320 14.02 3.58 -0.16
C PRO A 320 12.52 3.35 0.02
N PRO A 321 11.68 4.39 -0.10
CA PRO A 321 10.24 4.24 -0.01
C PRO A 321 9.72 3.30 -1.12
N LEU A 322 8.64 2.57 -0.84
CA LEU A 322 8.09 1.57 -1.77
C LEU A 322 7.77 2.14 -3.16
N TYR A 323 7.41 3.43 -3.25
CA TYR A 323 7.14 4.06 -4.53
C TYR A 323 8.40 4.19 -5.41
N GLU A 324 9.62 4.29 -4.85
CA GLU A 324 10.84 4.35 -5.68
C GLU A 324 11.15 2.98 -6.30
N LEU A 325 10.96 1.90 -5.55
CA LEU A 325 11.07 0.54 -6.07
C LEU A 325 10.04 0.29 -7.18
N GLU A 326 8.81 0.74 -6.98
CA GLU A 326 7.74 0.70 -7.98
C GLU A 326 8.07 1.52 -9.24
N MET A 327 8.50 2.77 -9.06
CA MET A 327 8.86 3.67 -10.16
C MET A 327 10.06 3.14 -10.96
N THR A 328 11.02 2.47 -10.31
CA THR A 328 12.16 1.81 -10.96
C THR A 328 11.66 0.69 -11.88
N LEU A 329 10.84 -0.24 -11.35
CA LEU A 329 10.23 -1.30 -12.16
C LEU A 329 9.40 -0.73 -13.31
N PHE A 330 8.61 0.32 -13.04
CA PHE A 330 7.76 0.95 -14.04
C PHE A 330 8.55 1.61 -15.19
N SER A 331 9.57 2.40 -14.87
CA SER A 331 10.36 3.16 -15.85
C SER A 331 11.26 2.25 -16.69
N GLN A 332 11.79 1.19 -16.10
CA GLN A 332 12.73 0.28 -16.76
C GLN A 332 12.04 -0.88 -17.49
N ALA A 333 10.72 -1.05 -17.33
CA ALA A 333 9.95 -2.16 -17.90
C ALA A 333 10.13 -2.35 -19.41
N GLU A 334 10.18 -1.27 -20.19
CA GLU A 334 10.36 -1.34 -21.64
C GLU A 334 11.72 -1.90 -22.03
N LYS A 335 12.78 -1.43 -21.37
CA LYS A 335 14.16 -1.86 -21.63
C LYS A 335 14.35 -3.31 -21.19
N LEU A 336 13.87 -3.67 -19.99
CA LEU A 336 13.86 -5.06 -19.50
C LEU A 336 13.16 -6.00 -20.47
N ALA A 337 11.97 -5.62 -20.94
CA ALA A 337 11.20 -6.41 -21.91
C ALA A 337 11.98 -6.62 -23.22
N SER A 338 12.57 -5.54 -23.76
CA SER A 338 13.36 -5.61 -24.99
C SER A 338 14.61 -6.48 -24.85
N GLU A 339 15.34 -6.37 -23.74
CA GLU A 339 16.53 -7.18 -23.51
C GLU A 339 16.21 -8.65 -23.29
N ALA A 340 15.14 -8.97 -22.54
CA ALA A 340 14.72 -10.35 -22.36
C ALA A 340 14.29 -11.01 -23.69
N MET A 341 13.58 -10.27 -24.56
CA MET A 341 13.23 -10.76 -25.91
C MET A 341 14.48 -10.96 -26.78
N ALA A 342 15.44 -10.03 -26.73
CA ALA A 342 16.69 -10.16 -27.49
C ALA A 342 17.55 -11.34 -26.99
N GLU A 343 17.58 -11.57 -25.67
CA GLU A 343 18.30 -12.70 -25.09
C GLU A 343 17.69 -14.04 -25.50
N LEU A 344 16.35 -14.14 -25.50
CA LEU A 344 15.65 -15.31 -26.03
C LEU A 344 16.01 -15.58 -27.50
N GLU A 345 16.12 -14.54 -28.32
CA GLU A 345 16.52 -14.66 -29.73
C GLU A 345 17.97 -15.14 -29.89
N ARG A 346 18.89 -14.78 -28.99
CA ARG A 346 20.28 -15.27 -29.01
C ARG A 346 20.42 -16.73 -28.59
N CYS A 347 19.53 -17.22 -27.73
CA CYS A 347 19.54 -18.62 -27.26
C CYS A 347 18.88 -19.59 -28.25
N ARG A 348 18.26 -19.08 -29.33
CA ARG A 348 17.71 -19.87 -30.44
C ARG A 348 18.74 -20.05 -31.53
#